data_AF-A0A433RUY1-F1
#
_entry.id   AF-A0A433RUY1-F1
#
_cell.length_a   1.000
_cell.length_b   1.000
_cell.length_c   1.000
_cell.angle_alpha   90.00
_cell.angle_beta   90.00
_cell.angle_gamma   90.00
#
_symmetry.space_group_name_H-M   'P 1'
#
loop_
_entity.id
_entity.type
_entity.pdbx_description
1 polymer ?
#
loop_
_entity_poly.entity_id
_entity_poly.type
_entity_poly.pdbx_seq_one_letter_code
_entity_poly.pdbx_strand_id
1 'polypeptide(L)'
;MKKMVVSVVVCILLTACSAQTTSTSLDGLYFTGRYNSLNSLEFKGNTLIVKKGEDNIKPSMEPEDVRVVKNEQQTYKGIQVEIKDDRYYITGDDEFSMTLKKTGKRIVEDASGEEYVASYEF
;
A
#
# COMPACT_ATOMS: atom_id res chain seq x y z
N MET A 1 -7.57 55.92 24.33
CA MET A 1 -7.03 55.30 23.09
C MET A 1 -5.55 55.61 22.99
N LYS A 2 -4.67 54.62 23.16
CA LYS A 2 -3.27 54.66 22.70
C LYS A 2 -2.78 53.21 22.67
N LYS A 3 -2.60 52.71 21.45
CA LYS A 3 -2.15 51.36 21.14
C LYS A 3 -0.64 51.31 21.43
N MET A 4 -0.17 50.34 22.21
CA MET A 4 1.23 49.94 22.19
C MET A 4 1.30 48.51 21.64
N VAL A 5 1.68 48.46 20.36
CA VAL A 5 2.05 47.24 19.65
C VAL A 5 3.47 46.92 20.11
N VAL A 6 3.65 45.84 20.87
CA VAL A 6 4.98 45.25 21.09
C VAL A 6 5.04 43.97 20.27
N SER A 7 5.59 44.16 19.07
CA SER A 7 6.24 43.11 18.28
C SER A 7 7.35 42.48 19.12
N VAL A 8 7.54 41.15 19.04
CA VAL A 8 8.86 40.49 19.06
C VAL A 8 8.71 38.96 19.05
N VAL A 9 9.33 38.39 18.01
CA VAL A 9 9.97 37.07 17.92
C VAL A 9 9.07 35.87 17.67
N VAL A 10 8.89 35.69 16.36
CA VAL A 10 8.79 34.42 15.66
C VAL A 10 9.85 33.44 16.16
N CYS A 11 9.42 32.38 16.86
CA CYS A 11 10.20 31.16 17.04
C CYS A 11 9.79 30.17 15.94
N ILE A 12 10.49 30.21 14.80
CA ILE A 12 10.46 29.09 13.85
C ILE A 12 11.25 27.96 14.51
N LEU A 13 10.53 27.06 15.19
CA LEU A 13 11.06 25.77 15.60
C LEU A 13 11.21 24.92 14.33
N LEU A 14 12.37 25.03 13.68
CA LEU A 14 12.89 24.00 12.78
C LEU A 14 13.35 22.83 13.66
N THR A 15 12.38 22.09 14.22
CA THR A 15 12.66 20.79 14.83
C THR A 15 12.89 19.80 13.70
N ALA A 16 14.17 19.52 13.50
CA ALA A 16 14.76 18.29 12.99
C ALA A 16 14.06 17.69 11.76
N CYS A 17 14.70 17.87 10.60
CA CYS A 17 14.70 16.87 9.55
C CYS A 17 15.28 15.59 10.17
N SER A 18 14.43 14.78 10.81
CA SER A 18 14.80 13.42 11.14
C SER A 18 15.00 12.75 9.80
N ALA A 19 16.25 12.36 9.51
CA ALA A 19 16.56 11.49 8.38
C ALA A 19 15.57 10.32 8.44
N GLN A 20 14.59 10.33 7.53
CA GLN A 20 13.58 9.32 7.47
C GLN A 20 14.27 8.09 6.93
N THR A 21 14.58 7.16 7.84
CA THR A 21 15.10 5.85 7.51
C THR A 21 14.07 5.17 6.63
N THR A 22 14.24 5.29 5.31
CA THR A 22 13.49 4.56 4.30
C THR A 22 13.88 3.09 4.40
N SER A 23 13.28 2.39 5.36
CA SER A 23 13.36 0.93 5.41
C SER A 23 12.43 0.38 4.33
N THR A 24 13.00 -0.21 3.29
CA THR A 24 12.36 -1.12 2.32
C THR A 24 11.90 -2.41 3.02
N SER A 25 11.09 -2.28 4.07
CA SER A 25 10.64 -3.40 4.91
C SER A 25 9.72 -4.38 4.19
N LEU A 26 9.16 -3.95 3.05
CA LEU A 26 8.32 -4.76 2.18
C LEU A 26 8.99 -5.14 0.85
N ASP A 27 10.22 -4.70 0.59
CA ASP A 27 10.88 -5.00 -0.68
C ASP A 27 11.08 -6.50 -0.88
N GLY A 28 10.75 -6.99 -2.07
CA GLY A 28 10.75 -8.42 -2.40
C GLY A 28 9.59 -9.23 -1.77
N LEU A 29 8.66 -8.58 -1.06
CA LEU A 29 7.44 -9.24 -0.61
C LEU A 29 6.37 -9.21 -1.70
N TYR A 30 5.72 -10.36 -1.83
CA TYR A 30 4.56 -10.57 -2.68
C TYR A 30 3.36 -10.94 -1.81
N PHE A 31 2.30 -10.15 -1.89
CA PHE A 31 1.05 -10.39 -1.18
C PHE A 31 0.00 -10.88 -2.15
N THR A 32 -0.57 -12.06 -1.91
CA THR A 32 -1.66 -12.62 -2.73
C THR A 32 -2.96 -12.54 -1.97
N GLY A 33 -4.04 -12.15 -2.64
CA GLY A 33 -5.38 -12.12 -2.07
C GLY A 33 -5.75 -13.49 -1.49
N ARG A 34 -6.20 -13.50 -0.23
CA ARG A 34 -6.45 -14.72 0.53
C ARG A 34 -7.63 -15.51 -0.04
N TYR A 35 -8.65 -14.79 -0.51
CA TYR A 35 -9.88 -15.38 -1.05
C TYR A 35 -9.98 -15.24 -2.57
N ASN A 36 -9.18 -14.35 -3.17
CA ASN A 36 -9.10 -14.17 -4.61
C ASN A 36 -7.63 -14.00 -5.02
N SER A 37 -7.07 -15.06 -5.60
CA SER A 37 -5.64 -15.10 -5.99
C SER A 37 -5.29 -14.16 -7.16
N LEU A 38 -6.27 -13.61 -7.86
CA LEU A 38 -6.07 -12.60 -8.90
C LEU A 38 -5.74 -11.23 -8.31
N ASN A 39 -6.06 -11.00 -7.04
CA ASN A 39 -5.66 -9.81 -6.31
C ASN A 39 -4.23 -9.98 -5.79
N SER A 40 -3.35 -9.01 -6.03
CA SER A 40 -2.02 -9.03 -5.43
C SER A 40 -1.37 -7.66 -5.28
N LEU A 41 -0.43 -7.58 -4.33
CA LEU A 41 0.45 -6.43 -4.09
C LEU A 41 1.90 -6.91 -4.18
N GLU A 42 2.66 -6.34 -5.10
CA GLU A 42 4.03 -6.75 -5.40
C GLU A 42 4.96 -5.55 -5.21
N PHE A 43 5.84 -5.63 -4.21
CA PHE A 43 6.77 -4.57 -3.84
C PHE A 43 8.15 -4.84 -4.45
N LYS A 44 8.62 -3.93 -5.31
CA LYS A 44 9.91 -4.00 -6.03
C LYS A 44 10.67 -2.69 -5.89
N GLY A 45 11.58 -2.62 -4.94
CA GLY A 45 12.29 -1.41 -4.55
C GLY A 45 11.32 -0.31 -4.13
N ASN A 46 11.29 0.79 -4.89
CA ASN A 46 10.37 1.91 -4.71
C ASN A 46 9.13 1.81 -5.63
N THR A 47 8.80 0.63 -6.13
CA THR A 47 7.63 0.39 -7.00
C THR A 47 6.66 -0.57 -6.32
N LEU A 48 5.37 -0.28 -6.43
CA LEU A 48 4.28 -1.16 -6.02
C LEU A 48 3.44 -1.48 -7.25
N ILE A 49 3.26 -2.76 -7.54
CA ILE A 49 2.34 -3.24 -8.57
C ILE A 49 1.12 -3.81 -7.86
N VAL A 50 -0.06 -3.25 -8.16
CA VAL A 50 -1.35 -3.71 -7.65
C VAL A 50 -2.08 -4.40 -8.80
N LYS A 51 -2.45 -5.67 -8.58
CA LYS A 51 -3.30 -6.44 -9.50
C LYS A 51 -4.64 -6.64 -8.81
N LYS A 52 -5.73 -6.40 -9.53
CA LYS A 52 -7.10 -6.66 -9.09
C LYS A 52 -7.80 -7.46 -10.18
N GLY A 53 -8.42 -8.58 -9.82
CA GLY A 53 -9.16 -9.40 -10.76
C GLY A 53 -10.50 -9.83 -10.20
N GLU A 54 -11.46 -10.11 -11.07
CA GLU A 54 -12.74 -10.69 -10.67
C GLU A 54 -12.71 -12.22 -10.85
N ASP A 55 -12.99 -12.95 -9.78
CA ASP A 55 -13.07 -14.43 -9.79
C ASP A 55 -14.48 -14.94 -10.16
N ASN A 56 -15.22 -14.21 -11.01
CA ASN A 56 -16.54 -14.64 -11.49
C ASN A 56 -16.47 -15.79 -12.53
N ILE A 57 -15.41 -16.59 -12.48
CA ILE A 57 -15.20 -17.76 -13.32
C ILE A 57 -15.95 -18.94 -12.70
N LYS A 58 -17.21 -19.13 -13.13
CA LYS A 58 -17.87 -20.42 -12.91
C LYS A 58 -17.16 -21.46 -13.79
N PRO A 59 -16.78 -22.64 -13.29
CA PRO A 59 -16.32 -23.72 -14.15
C PRO A 59 -17.44 -24.04 -15.15
N SER A 60 -17.19 -23.74 -16.42
CA SER A 60 -18.08 -24.12 -17.51
C SER A 60 -17.73 -25.54 -17.94
N MET A 61 -18.73 -26.40 -18.07
CA MET A 61 -18.58 -27.70 -18.75
C MET A 61 -18.66 -27.56 -20.28
N GLU A 62 -18.93 -26.35 -20.78
CA GLU A 62 -19.02 -26.05 -22.20
C GLU A 62 -17.74 -25.34 -22.69
N PRO A 63 -17.08 -25.84 -23.75
CA PRO A 63 -15.77 -25.38 -24.20
C PRO A 63 -15.77 -23.95 -24.79
N GLU A 64 -16.94 -23.34 -25.01
CA GLU A 64 -17.07 -22.07 -25.74
C GLU A 64 -17.22 -20.85 -24.83
N ASP A 65 -17.46 -21.04 -23.53
CA ASP A 65 -17.72 -19.94 -22.59
C ASP A 65 -16.46 -19.60 -21.77
N VAL A 66 -15.36 -19.29 -22.50
CA VAL A 66 -14.13 -18.77 -21.89
C VAL A 66 -14.39 -17.33 -21.46
N ARG A 67 -14.87 -17.16 -20.23
CA ARG A 67 -15.06 -15.84 -19.62
C ARG A 67 -13.71 -15.14 -19.57
N VAL A 68 -13.62 -14.00 -20.25
CA VAL A 68 -12.43 -13.14 -20.24
C VAL A 68 -12.15 -12.71 -18.80
N VAL A 69 -11.03 -13.17 -18.25
CA VAL A 69 -10.57 -12.73 -16.93
C VAL A 69 -10.19 -11.27 -17.03
N LYS A 70 -11.01 -10.38 -16.46
CA LYS A 70 -10.67 -8.97 -16.37
C LYS A 70 -9.72 -8.78 -15.19
N ASN A 71 -8.44 -8.65 -15.49
CA ASN A 71 -7.41 -8.26 -14.53
C ASN A 71 -7.00 -6.82 -14.81
N GLU A 72 -7.21 -5.95 -13.84
CA GLU A 72 -6.69 -4.59 -13.83
C GLU A 72 -5.34 -4.58 -13.12
N GLN A 73 -4.34 -3.95 -13.74
CA GLN A 73 -3.01 -3.78 -13.17
C GLN A 73 -2.67 -2.30 -13.11
N GLN A 74 -2.27 -1.83 -11.94
CA GLN A 74 -1.77 -0.48 -11.73
C GLN A 74 -0.37 -0.53 -11.12
N THR A 75 0.49 0.40 -11.53
CA THR A 75 1.86 0.51 -11.03
C THR A 75 2.08 1.89 -10.44
N TYR A 76 2.55 1.91 -9.20
CA TYR A 76 2.86 3.12 -8.43
C TYR A 76 4.36 3.18 -8.19
N LYS A 77 4.93 4.39 -8.31
CA LYS A 77 6.36 4.67 -8.13
C LYS A 77 6.59 5.54 -6.89
N GLY A 78 7.86 5.73 -6.53
CA GLY A 78 8.23 6.56 -5.38
C GLY A 78 7.78 5.97 -4.04
N ILE A 79 7.56 4.66 -3.99
CA ILE A 79 6.97 3.98 -2.83
C ILE A 79 7.86 4.11 -1.61
N GLN A 80 7.26 4.59 -0.52
CA GLN A 80 7.82 4.64 0.81
C GLN A 80 6.89 3.89 1.77
N VAL A 81 7.49 3.18 2.73
CA VAL A 81 6.75 2.41 3.72
C VAL A 81 7.18 2.83 5.11
N GLU A 82 6.23 3.30 5.89
CA GLU A 82 6.38 3.52 7.32
C GLU A 82 5.64 2.42 8.08
N ILE A 83 6.31 1.77 9.04
CA ILE A 83 5.69 0.78 9.92
C ILE A 83 5.46 1.42 11.29
N LYS A 84 4.21 1.39 11.76
CA LYS A 84 3.88 1.70 13.16
C LYS A 84 2.96 0.62 13.70
N ASP A 85 3.36 0.01 14.81
CA ASP A 85 2.63 -1.08 15.48
C ASP A 85 2.24 -2.21 14.51
N ASP A 86 0.94 -2.41 14.29
CA ASP A 86 0.36 -3.42 13.41
C ASP A 86 0.03 -2.87 12.02
N ARG A 87 0.58 -1.72 11.61
CA ARG A 87 0.21 -1.05 10.36
C ARG A 87 1.40 -0.70 9.48
N TYR A 88 1.19 -0.88 8.18
CA TYR A 88 2.04 -0.39 7.11
C TYR A 88 1.34 0.83 6.49
N TYR A 89 2.00 1.98 6.52
CA TYR A 89 1.59 3.20 5.84
C TYR A 89 2.43 3.33 4.58
N ILE A 90 1.79 3.17 3.43
CA ILE A 90 2.44 3.14 2.12
C ILE A 90 2.05 4.43 1.41
N THR A 91 3.05 5.20 0.99
CA THR A 91 2.86 6.40 0.17
C THR A 91 3.65 6.27 -1.12
N GLY A 92 3.27 7.01 -2.15
CA GLY A 92 3.96 7.05 -3.42
C GLY A 92 3.79 8.39 -4.12
N ASP A 93 4.30 8.44 -5.36
CA ASP A 93 4.09 9.57 -6.26
C ASP A 93 2.58 9.75 -6.57
N ASP A 94 2.22 10.89 -7.17
CA ASP A 94 0.85 11.22 -7.60
C ASP A 94 -0.21 11.08 -6.49
N GLU A 95 0.16 11.48 -5.27
CA GLU A 95 -0.71 11.44 -4.07
C GLU A 95 -1.18 10.02 -3.70
N PHE A 96 -0.53 8.98 -4.21
CA PHE A 96 -0.87 7.61 -3.85
C PHE A 96 -0.64 7.38 -2.34
N SER A 97 -1.65 6.79 -1.70
CA SER A 97 -1.53 6.32 -0.33
C SER A 97 -2.37 5.06 -0.11
N MET A 98 -1.84 4.15 0.70
CA MET A 98 -2.48 2.90 1.09
C MET A 98 -2.10 2.58 2.53
N THR A 99 -3.01 2.00 3.29
CA THR A 99 -2.73 1.45 4.62
C THR A 99 -3.04 -0.03 4.64
N LEU A 100 -2.12 -0.83 5.15
CA LEU A 100 -2.33 -2.26 5.40
C LEU A 100 -2.23 -2.52 6.89
N LYS A 101 -3.20 -3.24 7.46
CA LYS A 101 -3.20 -3.66 8.86
C LYS A 101 -2.83 -5.13 8.96
N LYS A 102 -1.84 -5.47 9.77
CA LYS A 102 -1.47 -6.85 10.09
C LYS A 102 -2.52 -7.48 11.00
N THR A 103 -3.27 -8.45 10.48
CA THR A 103 -4.31 -9.18 11.22
C THR A 103 -3.86 -10.58 11.64
N GLY A 104 -2.74 -11.08 11.10
CA GLY A 104 -2.16 -12.37 11.45
C GLY A 104 -0.67 -12.45 11.21
N LYS A 105 -0.07 -13.64 11.46
CA LYS A 105 1.39 -13.84 11.31
C LYS A 105 1.90 -13.46 9.92
N ARG A 106 1.12 -13.75 8.87
CA ARG A 106 1.43 -13.47 7.46
C ARG A 106 0.25 -12.84 6.72
N ILE A 107 -0.72 -12.27 7.45
CA ILE A 107 -1.96 -11.75 6.87
C ILE A 107 -2.03 -10.24 7.10
N VAL A 108 -2.34 -9.51 6.04
CA VAL A 108 -2.61 -8.08 6.08
C VAL A 108 -3.95 -7.78 5.44
N GLU A 109 -4.62 -6.73 5.88
CA GLU A 109 -5.92 -6.28 5.40
C GLU A 109 -5.81 -4.84 4.91
N ASP A 110 -6.37 -4.53 3.73
CA ASP A 110 -6.47 -3.15 3.24
C ASP A 110 -7.72 -2.42 3.75
N ALA A 111 -7.86 -1.13 3.43
CA ALA A 111 -8.98 -0.32 3.91
C ALA A 111 -10.36 -0.77 3.39
N SER A 112 -10.41 -1.60 2.34
CA SER A 112 -11.65 -2.18 1.80
C SER A 112 -12.02 -3.51 2.44
N GLY A 113 -11.17 -4.04 3.33
CA GLY A 113 -11.35 -5.34 3.98
C GLY A 113 -10.80 -6.52 3.16
N GLU A 114 -10.07 -6.26 2.07
CA GLU A 114 -9.42 -7.33 1.31
C GLU A 114 -8.21 -7.85 2.11
N GLU A 115 -8.20 -9.15 2.37
CA GLU A 115 -7.09 -9.82 3.06
C GLU A 115 -6.08 -10.38 2.07
N TYR A 116 -4.79 -10.21 2.37
CA TYR A 116 -3.68 -10.75 1.59
C TYR A 116 -2.75 -11.58 2.47
N VAL A 117 -2.17 -12.62 1.87
CA VAL A 117 -1.17 -13.47 2.50
C VAL A 117 0.21 -13.12 1.95
N ALA A 118 1.15 -12.81 2.85
CA ALA A 118 2.53 -12.52 2.51
C ALA A 118 3.30 -13.78 2.10
N SER A 119 3.97 -13.72 0.95
CA SER A 119 4.93 -14.67 0.40
C SER A 119 6.21 -13.95 -0.03
N TYR A 120 7.31 -14.69 -0.13
CA TYR A 120 8.54 -14.20 -0.75
C TYR A 120 8.51 -14.60 -2.23
N GLU A 121 8.96 -13.74 -3.14
CA GLU A 121 9.32 -14.21 -4.49
C GLU A 121 10.44 -15.25 -4.37
N PHE A 122 10.28 -16.40 -5.03
CA PHE A 122 11.27 -17.49 -5.08
C PHE A 122 12.26 -17.26 -6.23
#